data_AF-A0A2E4H0R6-F1
#
_entry.id   AF-A0A2E4H0R6-F1
#
_cell.length_a   1.000
_cell.length_b   1.000
_cell.length_c   1.000
_cell.angle_alpha   90.00
_cell.angle_beta   90.00
_cell.angle_gamma   90.00
#
_symmetry.space_group_name_H-M   'P 1'
#
loop_
_entity.id
_entity.type
_entity.pdbx_description
1 polymer ?
#
loop_
_entity_poly.entity_id
_entity_poly.type
_entity_poly.pdbx_seq_one_letter_code
_entity_poly.pdbx_strand_id
1 'polypeptide(L)'
;MQSRQSEPMTVPPRMFDDWVRGKIAWKSATIDKSDYFVPITSKVQNEICALVDTLRANPMETIALTPADYQLRQTTNFIKSVRHRLDNGVGFVVLDRLSIKKFDKAELRAIYWILSSLIARPVAQSFDGTLLYDVIDTGKKKGPKVRADVTSAELDFHTDYSYNRPPRYFGLQTLRTAKCGGRSGAVSLMTAHNEMRSRFPNLLKRLYQPFWINRYSEHAPGEPPASFHPVYEYDGNELLARFNPRNIYAGYNIAGKKLDAEGQEAIKALNSIMAETSMHVNFYLAAGQTVYFHNGRCAHCRTSYEDYDDPELRRHMIRIFLRDDGARTYNG
;
A
#
# COMPACT_ATOMS: atom_id res chain seq x y z
N MET A 1 -31.84 4.01 19.05
CA MET A 1 -31.57 4.40 17.65
C MET A 1 -31.25 3.14 16.88
N GLN A 2 -32.08 2.81 15.90
CA GLN A 2 -32.12 1.50 15.24
C GLN A 2 -30.80 1.17 14.54
N SER A 3 -30.29 -0.03 14.80
CA SER A 3 -29.19 -0.63 14.07
C SER A 3 -29.58 -0.72 12.59
N ARG A 4 -28.77 -0.14 11.71
CA ARG A 4 -28.77 -0.56 10.30
C ARG A 4 -28.22 -1.97 10.28
N GLN A 5 -29.10 -2.94 10.49
CA GLN A 5 -28.85 -4.33 10.15
C GLN A 5 -28.42 -4.35 8.68
N SER A 6 -27.35 -5.09 8.38
CA SER A 6 -26.82 -5.30 7.05
C SER A 6 -27.93 -5.80 6.11
N GLU A 7 -28.49 -4.90 5.30
CA GLU A 7 -29.41 -5.29 4.25
C GLU A 7 -28.66 -6.18 3.23
N PRO A 8 -29.24 -7.31 2.81
CA PRO A 8 -28.68 -8.08 1.70
C PRO A 8 -28.58 -7.17 0.47
N MET A 9 -27.48 -7.26 -0.29
CA MET A 9 -27.34 -6.49 -1.53
C MET A 9 -28.55 -6.76 -2.42
N THR A 10 -29.34 -5.72 -2.68
CA THR A 10 -30.56 -5.79 -3.50
C THR A 10 -30.25 -5.98 -4.99
N VAL A 11 -28.98 -5.82 -5.39
CA VAL A 11 -28.47 -6.03 -6.74
C VAL A 11 -27.20 -6.89 -6.67
N PRO A 12 -27.09 -7.98 -7.45
CA PRO A 12 -25.87 -8.78 -7.50
C PRO A 12 -24.67 -7.91 -7.93
N PRO A 13 -23.48 -8.15 -7.36
CA PRO A 13 -22.32 -7.30 -7.63
C PRO A 13 -21.93 -7.43 -9.11
N ARG A 14 -21.60 -6.31 -9.73
CA ARG A 14 -21.05 -6.30 -11.09
C ARG A 14 -19.68 -6.96 -11.06
N MET A 15 -19.55 -8.12 -11.70
CA MET A 15 -18.28 -8.82 -11.83
C MET A 15 -17.54 -8.38 -13.08
N PHE A 16 -16.20 -8.32 -13.02
CA PHE A 16 -15.39 -8.20 -14.22
C PHE A 16 -15.39 -9.55 -14.94
N ASP A 17 -16.14 -9.64 -16.04
CA ASP A 17 -16.39 -10.89 -16.75
C ASP A 17 -15.53 -11.08 -18.01
N ASP A 18 -14.25 -10.68 -17.94
CA ASP A 18 -13.26 -10.91 -18.99
C ASP A 18 -11.89 -11.22 -18.37
N TRP A 19 -10.89 -11.46 -19.21
CA TRP A 19 -9.50 -11.58 -18.83
C TRP A 19 -8.87 -10.19 -18.68
N VAL A 20 -8.26 -9.92 -17.54
CA VAL A 20 -7.47 -8.69 -17.39
C VAL A 20 -6.21 -8.82 -18.25
N ARG A 21 -5.94 -7.83 -19.10
CA ARG A 21 -4.82 -7.81 -20.05
C ARG A 21 -3.87 -6.63 -19.78
N GLY A 22 -2.76 -6.61 -20.51
CA GLY A 22 -1.77 -5.54 -20.47
C GLY A 22 -0.73 -5.70 -19.36
N LYS A 23 0.12 -4.68 -19.20
CA LYS A 23 1.27 -4.70 -18.28
C LYS A 23 0.91 -4.91 -16.82
N ILE A 24 -0.34 -4.66 -16.41
CA ILE A 24 -0.80 -4.89 -15.03
C ILE A 24 -1.07 -6.35 -14.72
N ALA A 25 -1.36 -7.18 -15.73
CA ALA A 25 -1.64 -8.61 -15.59
C ALA A 25 -0.37 -9.45 -15.82
N TRP A 26 0.65 -9.20 -14.99
CA TRP A 26 1.97 -9.84 -15.10
C TRP A 26 2.13 -11.05 -14.16
N LYS A 27 3.03 -11.95 -14.55
CA LYS A 27 3.64 -13.01 -13.73
C LYS A 27 5.14 -12.71 -13.57
N SER A 28 5.84 -13.40 -12.67
CA SER A 28 7.28 -13.17 -12.44
C SER A 28 8.13 -13.40 -13.70
N ALA A 29 7.71 -14.29 -14.59
CA ALA A 29 8.37 -14.57 -15.86
C ALA A 29 8.08 -13.54 -16.97
N THR A 30 7.10 -12.64 -16.78
CA THR A 30 6.65 -11.69 -17.82
C THR A 30 6.90 -10.22 -17.43
N ILE A 31 7.65 -9.99 -16.36
CA ILE A 31 8.00 -8.67 -15.85
C ILE A 31 9.52 -8.55 -15.78
N ASP A 32 10.04 -7.45 -16.29
CA ASP A 32 11.47 -7.15 -16.20
C ASP A 32 11.76 -6.18 -15.06
N LYS A 33 12.97 -6.22 -14.53
CA LYS A 33 13.39 -5.28 -13.47
C LYS A 33 13.22 -3.81 -13.92
N SER A 34 13.42 -3.50 -15.20
CA SER A 34 13.24 -2.16 -15.77
C SER A 34 11.78 -1.68 -15.82
N ASP A 35 10.80 -2.57 -15.65
CA ASP A 35 9.39 -2.19 -15.59
C ASP A 35 9.07 -1.45 -14.28
N TYR A 36 9.65 -1.89 -13.16
CA TYR A 36 9.39 -1.32 -11.83
C TYR A 36 10.58 -0.61 -11.21
N PHE A 37 11.82 -0.79 -11.67
CA PHE A 37 13.00 -0.17 -11.07
C PHE A 37 13.43 1.08 -11.87
N VAL A 38 13.35 2.26 -11.26
CA VAL A 38 13.54 3.53 -11.95
C VAL A 38 14.65 4.35 -11.28
N PRO A 39 15.78 4.57 -11.96
CA PRO A 39 16.88 5.37 -11.41
C PRO A 39 16.53 6.85 -11.27
N ILE A 40 16.83 7.46 -10.12
CA ILE A 40 16.72 8.90 -9.91
C ILE A 40 17.88 9.59 -10.63
N THR A 41 17.55 10.33 -11.69
CA THR A 41 18.53 11.01 -12.54
C THR A 41 19.31 12.11 -11.80
N SER A 42 20.50 12.44 -12.28
CA SER A 42 21.31 13.55 -11.72
C SER A 42 20.57 14.89 -11.76
N LYS A 43 19.78 15.14 -12.80
CA LYS A 43 18.96 16.35 -12.92
C LYS A 43 17.91 16.46 -11.79
N VAL A 44 17.25 15.34 -11.47
CA VAL A 44 16.30 15.27 -10.35
C VAL A 44 17.03 15.43 -9.03
N GLN A 45 18.18 14.79 -8.85
CA GLN A 45 18.97 14.95 -7.62
C GLN A 45 19.42 16.40 -7.40
N ASN A 46 19.80 17.12 -8.46
CA ASN A 46 20.18 18.53 -8.36
C ASN A 46 19.01 19.43 -7.91
N GLU A 47 17.81 19.22 -8.44
CA GLU A 47 16.62 19.94 -8.00
C GLU A 47 16.25 19.61 -6.54
N ILE A 48 16.42 18.35 -6.12
CA ILE A 48 16.23 17.94 -4.72
C ILE A 48 17.24 18.62 -3.78
N CYS A 49 18.52 18.73 -4.18
CA CYS A 49 19.50 19.47 -3.40
C CYS A 49 19.12 20.94 -3.27
N ALA A 50 18.70 21.59 -4.36
CA ALA A 50 18.28 22.99 -4.34
C ALA A 50 17.04 23.24 -3.46
N LEU A 51 16.08 22.30 -3.46
CA LEU A 51 14.95 22.29 -2.53
C LEU A 51 15.44 22.28 -1.07
N VAL A 52 16.36 21.37 -0.74
CA VAL A 52 16.89 21.26 0.63
C VAL A 52 17.68 22.50 1.02
N ASP A 53 18.52 23.04 0.14
CA ASP A 53 19.25 24.28 0.42
C ASP A 53 18.31 25.46 0.67
N THR A 54 17.18 25.51 -0.04
CA THR A 54 16.11 26.49 0.22
C THR A 54 15.51 26.31 1.61
N LEU A 55 15.21 25.07 2.02
CA LEU A 55 14.64 24.75 3.34
C LEU A 55 15.63 25.03 4.49
N ARG A 56 16.93 24.83 4.26
CA ARG A 56 17.97 25.19 5.24
C ARG A 56 18.02 26.69 5.50
N ALA A 57 17.88 27.49 4.45
CA ALA A 57 17.87 28.94 4.55
C ALA A 57 16.52 29.48 5.05
N ASN A 58 15.41 28.83 4.70
CA ASN A 58 14.04 29.26 4.97
C ASN A 58 13.21 28.05 5.44
N PRO A 59 13.28 27.69 6.73
CA PRO A 59 12.62 26.50 7.24
C PRO A 59 11.10 26.61 7.17
N MET A 60 10.45 25.49 6.84
CA MET A 60 9.00 25.34 6.77
C MET A 60 8.61 23.95 7.27
N GLU A 61 7.44 23.87 7.91
CA GLU A 61 6.89 22.59 8.37
C GLU A 61 6.66 21.63 7.20
N THR A 62 7.02 20.35 7.36
CA THR A 62 7.03 19.37 6.26
C THR A 62 5.66 19.24 5.59
N ILE A 63 4.59 19.22 6.39
CA ILE A 63 3.22 19.04 5.89
C ILE A 63 2.63 20.29 5.23
N ALA A 64 3.29 21.45 5.36
CA ALA A 64 2.92 22.71 4.73
C ALA A 64 3.63 22.92 3.38
N LEU A 65 4.64 22.09 3.06
CA LEU A 65 5.37 22.19 1.81
C LEU A 65 4.47 21.86 0.62
N THR A 66 4.52 22.69 -0.42
CA THR A 66 3.82 22.46 -1.69
C THR A 66 4.82 22.40 -2.85
N PRO A 67 4.74 21.41 -3.76
CA PRO A 67 5.68 21.33 -4.89
C PRO A 67 5.72 22.57 -5.78
N ALA A 68 4.63 23.35 -5.82
CA ALA A 68 4.53 24.59 -6.60
C ALA A 68 5.44 25.72 -6.08
N ASP A 69 5.91 25.65 -4.83
CA ASP A 69 6.77 26.68 -4.22
C ASP A 69 8.24 26.55 -4.65
N TYR A 70 8.58 25.52 -5.44
CA TYR A 70 9.94 25.15 -5.78
C TYR A 70 10.14 24.93 -7.28
N GLN A 71 11.36 25.17 -7.76
CA GLN A 71 11.76 24.94 -9.15
C GLN A 71 12.04 23.45 -9.41
N LEU A 72 10.98 22.66 -9.58
CA LEU A 72 11.03 21.20 -9.64
C LEU A 72 10.64 20.62 -11.01
N ARG A 73 11.08 21.23 -12.12
CA ARG A 73 10.63 20.83 -13.48
C ARG A 73 11.03 19.41 -13.84
N GLN A 74 12.29 19.05 -13.61
CA GLN A 74 12.81 17.71 -13.92
C GLN A 74 12.20 16.66 -12.99
N THR A 75 12.06 17.00 -11.70
CA THR A 75 11.44 16.17 -10.67
C THR A 75 9.97 15.93 -10.97
N THR A 76 9.23 16.96 -11.39
CA THR A 76 7.82 16.85 -11.79
C THR A 76 7.66 15.92 -12.98
N ASN A 77 8.48 16.09 -14.03
CA ASN A 77 8.42 15.21 -15.21
C ASN A 77 8.80 13.77 -14.87
N PHE A 78 9.80 13.59 -14.03
CA PHE A 78 10.21 12.28 -13.52
C PHE A 78 9.05 11.60 -12.76
N ILE A 79 8.44 12.28 -11.79
CA ILE A 79 7.33 11.72 -11.01
C ILE A 79 6.08 11.49 -11.87
N LYS A 80 5.80 12.31 -12.87
CA LYS A 80 4.75 12.02 -13.87
C LYS A 80 4.97 10.68 -14.57
N SER A 81 6.21 10.38 -14.94
CA SER A 81 6.55 9.08 -15.53
C SER A 81 6.38 7.92 -14.54
N VAL A 82 6.67 8.15 -13.26
CA VAL A 82 6.45 7.18 -12.17
C VAL A 82 4.96 6.90 -11.99
N ARG A 83 4.13 7.95 -11.91
CA ARG A 83 2.67 7.82 -11.83
C ARG A 83 2.12 7.07 -13.04
N HIS A 84 2.59 7.39 -14.25
CA HIS A 84 2.19 6.66 -15.45
C HIS A 84 2.50 5.15 -15.35
N ARG A 85 3.65 4.76 -14.79
CA ARG A 85 4.01 3.35 -14.53
C ARG A 85 3.14 2.69 -13.46
N LEU A 86 2.74 3.42 -12.42
CA LEU A 86 1.79 2.93 -11.43
C LEU A 86 0.41 2.66 -12.05
N ASP A 87 -0.04 3.54 -12.95
CA ASP A 87 -1.38 3.49 -13.54
C ASP A 87 -1.49 2.57 -14.77
N ASN A 88 -0.44 2.48 -15.58
CA ASN A 88 -0.47 1.79 -16.89
C ASN A 88 0.57 0.68 -17.02
N GLY A 89 1.50 0.60 -16.06
CA GLY A 89 2.52 -0.42 -16.00
C GLY A 89 2.13 -1.57 -15.08
N VAL A 90 3.11 -2.02 -14.29
CA VAL A 90 3.01 -3.20 -13.43
C VAL A 90 2.38 -2.90 -12.06
N GLY A 91 1.97 -1.66 -11.80
CA GLY A 91 1.26 -1.27 -10.58
C GLY A 91 2.16 -0.99 -9.38
N PHE A 92 3.48 -1.06 -9.51
CA PHE A 92 4.43 -0.62 -8.48
C PHE A 92 5.73 -0.12 -9.10
N VAL A 93 6.45 0.74 -8.37
CA VAL A 93 7.73 1.32 -8.79
C VAL A 93 8.66 1.48 -7.60
N VAL A 94 9.94 1.13 -7.77
CA VAL A 94 11.05 1.42 -6.87
C VAL A 94 11.90 2.54 -7.49
N LEU A 95 12.03 3.66 -6.77
CA LEU A 95 12.93 4.75 -7.11
C LEU A 95 14.31 4.48 -6.53
N ASP A 96 15.36 4.51 -7.37
CA ASP A 96 16.73 4.16 -6.98
C ASP A 96 17.78 5.22 -7.37
N ARG A 97 18.50 5.83 -6.46
CA ARG A 97 18.17 6.05 -5.06
C ARG A 97 18.50 7.50 -4.73
N LEU A 98 17.90 8.02 -3.66
CA LEU A 98 18.32 9.28 -3.08
C LEU A 98 19.71 9.13 -2.45
N SER A 99 20.50 10.19 -2.54
CA SER A 99 21.81 10.30 -1.88
C SER A 99 21.63 10.59 -0.39
N ILE A 100 21.11 9.64 0.39
CA ILE A 100 20.69 9.85 1.79
C ILE A 100 21.78 10.40 2.72
N LYS A 101 23.06 10.17 2.44
CA LYS A 101 24.18 10.69 3.26
C LYS A 101 24.29 12.22 3.22
N LYS A 102 23.64 12.87 2.26
CA LYS A 102 23.62 14.34 2.11
C LYS A 102 22.52 15.01 2.93
N PHE A 103 21.59 14.22 3.48
CA PHE A 103 20.35 14.72 4.06
C PHE A 103 20.16 14.18 5.47
N ASP A 104 19.71 15.03 6.39
CA ASP A 104 19.26 14.57 7.69
C ASP A 104 17.85 13.95 7.63
N LYS A 105 17.35 13.46 8.77
CA LYS A 105 16.03 12.82 8.85
C LYS A 105 14.87 13.76 8.49
N ALA A 106 14.93 15.02 8.89
CA ALA A 106 13.88 16.00 8.61
C ALA A 106 13.87 16.36 7.10
N GLU A 107 15.05 16.53 6.51
CA GLU A 107 15.22 16.76 5.08
C GLU A 107 14.73 15.57 4.25
N LEU A 108 15.02 14.32 4.66
CA LEU A 108 14.51 13.13 3.99
C LEU A 108 12.98 13.05 4.01
N ARG A 109 12.35 13.48 5.11
CA ARG A 109 10.88 13.59 5.23
C ARG A 109 10.32 14.67 4.31
N ALA A 110 10.96 15.83 4.24
CA ALA A 110 10.57 16.91 3.35
C ALA A 110 10.66 16.50 1.87
N ILE A 111 11.78 15.86 1.47
CA ILE A 111 11.96 15.31 0.13
C ILE A 111 10.86 14.29 -0.16
N TYR A 112 10.61 13.36 0.76
CA TYR A 112 9.60 12.32 0.57
C TYR A 112 8.19 12.91 0.42
N TRP A 113 7.86 13.91 1.23
CA TRP A 113 6.60 14.64 1.14
C TRP A 113 6.40 15.30 -0.22
N ILE A 114 7.41 16.03 -0.73
CA ILE A 114 7.37 16.68 -2.04
C ILE A 114 7.23 15.66 -3.17
N LEU A 115 8.07 14.62 -3.19
CA LEU A 115 8.02 13.58 -4.23
C LEU A 115 6.67 12.86 -4.24
N SER A 116 6.13 12.55 -3.06
CA SER A 116 4.84 11.88 -2.94
C SER A 116 3.68 12.79 -3.35
N SER A 117 3.74 14.08 -3.00
CA SER A 117 2.73 15.08 -3.40
C SER A 117 2.66 15.29 -4.90
N LEU A 118 3.75 15.02 -5.63
CA LEU A 118 3.77 15.02 -7.10
C LEU A 118 3.14 13.75 -7.70
N ILE A 119 3.04 12.65 -6.95
CA ILE A 119 2.30 11.44 -7.37
C ILE A 119 0.81 11.69 -7.21
N ALA A 120 0.38 12.02 -6.00
CA ALA A 120 -1.00 12.36 -5.66
C ALA A 120 -1.02 13.04 -4.28
N ARG A 121 -2.13 13.67 -3.94
CA ARG A 121 -2.26 14.40 -2.67
C ARG A 121 -2.13 13.46 -1.45
N PRO A 122 -1.28 13.79 -0.44
CA PRO A 122 -1.20 13.05 0.82
C PRO A 122 -2.48 13.12 1.66
N VAL A 123 -2.87 11.97 2.23
CA VAL A 123 -4.05 11.80 3.08
C VAL A 123 -3.75 11.04 4.37
N ALA A 124 -4.56 11.27 5.40
CA ALA A 124 -4.35 10.67 6.71
C ALA A 124 -4.47 9.14 6.66
N GLN A 125 -3.62 8.46 7.43
CA GLN A 125 -3.50 7.01 7.49
C GLN A 125 -4.08 6.41 8.78
N SER A 126 -4.28 7.23 9.80
CA SER A 126 -4.87 6.90 11.10
C SER A 126 -5.80 8.00 11.56
N PHE A 127 -6.68 7.66 12.50
CA PHE A 127 -7.75 8.50 13.00
C PHE A 127 -7.25 9.82 13.62
N ASP A 128 -6.02 9.81 14.15
CA ASP A 128 -5.33 10.99 14.68
C ASP A 128 -4.85 11.99 13.60
N GLY A 129 -5.06 11.68 12.32
CA GLY A 129 -4.67 12.55 11.21
C GLY A 129 -3.23 12.36 10.73
N THR A 130 -2.51 11.33 11.19
CA THR A 130 -1.12 11.09 10.78
C THR A 130 -0.98 10.92 9.27
N LEU A 131 -0.12 11.74 8.65
CA LEU A 131 0.13 11.75 7.21
C LEU A 131 1.42 11.01 6.83
N LEU A 132 2.48 11.13 7.63
CA LEU A 132 3.74 10.42 7.48
C LEU A 132 3.92 9.48 8.67
N TYR A 133 3.90 8.18 8.40
CA TYR A 133 3.86 7.15 9.43
C TYR A 133 5.20 6.41 9.51
N ASP A 134 5.84 6.40 10.68
CA ASP A 134 7.08 5.67 10.89
C ASP A 134 6.81 4.16 11.04
N VAL A 135 7.38 3.37 10.13
CA VAL A 135 7.29 1.90 10.10
C VAL A 135 8.57 1.34 10.73
N ILE A 136 8.48 1.08 12.03
CA ILE A 136 9.54 0.57 12.90
C ILE A 136 9.03 -0.61 13.72
N ASP A 137 9.91 -1.54 14.11
CA ASP A 137 9.53 -2.55 15.11
C ASP A 137 9.42 -1.88 16.49
N THR A 138 8.22 -1.90 17.07
CA THR A 138 7.96 -1.32 18.39
C THR A 138 8.21 -2.29 19.53
N GLY A 139 8.61 -3.54 19.24
CA GLY A 139 8.76 -4.61 20.23
C GLY A 139 7.44 -5.17 20.76
N LYS A 140 6.30 -4.71 20.25
CA LYS A 140 4.96 -5.21 20.64
C LYS A 140 4.74 -6.61 20.08
N LYS A 141 4.20 -7.51 20.91
CA LYS A 141 3.81 -8.87 20.46
C LYS A 141 2.53 -8.81 19.60
N LYS A 142 2.39 -9.73 18.64
CA LYS A 142 1.18 -9.86 17.80
C LYS A 142 -0.08 -9.97 18.67
N GLY A 143 -1.15 -9.27 18.28
CA GLY A 143 -2.43 -9.32 18.98
C GLY A 143 -3.55 -8.62 18.19
N PRO A 144 -4.82 -8.76 18.61
CA PRO A 144 -5.98 -8.26 17.88
C PRO A 144 -6.03 -6.73 17.74
N LYS A 145 -5.31 -5.99 18.59
CA LYS A 145 -5.16 -4.53 18.55
C LYS A 145 -3.81 -4.07 17.98
N VAL A 146 -2.93 -4.99 17.60
CA VAL A 146 -1.58 -4.68 17.14
C VAL A 146 -1.54 -4.79 15.63
N ARG A 147 -1.34 -3.65 14.96
CA ARG A 147 -1.16 -3.62 13.51
C ARG A 147 0.15 -4.32 13.14
N ALA A 148 0.19 -4.86 11.95
CA ALA A 148 1.27 -5.76 11.56
C ALA A 148 2.60 -5.05 11.26
N ASP A 149 2.50 -3.80 10.83
CA ASP A 149 3.58 -2.89 10.46
C ASP A 149 4.48 -2.50 11.64
N VAL A 150 4.06 -2.75 12.88
CA VAL A 150 4.84 -2.45 14.10
C VAL A 150 5.55 -3.66 14.71
N THR A 151 5.71 -4.74 13.94
CA THR A 151 6.35 -6.01 14.35
C THR A 151 7.36 -6.50 13.31
N SER A 152 8.35 -7.31 13.71
CA SER A 152 9.37 -7.94 12.84
C SER A 152 8.92 -9.20 12.09
N ALA A 153 7.73 -9.72 12.41
CA ALA A 153 7.25 -10.96 11.83
C ALA A 153 6.86 -10.83 10.35
N GLU A 154 6.75 -11.95 9.66
CA GLU A 154 6.29 -11.99 8.27
C GLU A 154 4.90 -11.35 8.09
N LEU A 155 4.77 -10.63 6.98
CA LEU A 155 3.54 -10.05 6.47
C LEU A 155 3.21 -10.73 5.14
N ASP A 156 2.14 -11.53 5.15
CA ASP A 156 1.59 -12.13 3.95
C ASP A 156 1.14 -11.06 2.95
N PHE A 157 0.87 -11.46 1.70
CA PHE A 157 0.39 -10.55 0.67
C PHE A 157 -0.90 -9.84 1.10
N HIS A 158 -0.86 -8.51 1.10
CA HIS A 158 -2.01 -7.68 1.45
C HIS A 158 -1.99 -6.34 0.70
N THR A 159 -3.17 -5.70 0.64
CA THR A 159 -3.33 -4.28 0.33
C THR A 159 -3.33 -3.48 1.63
N ASP A 160 -2.76 -2.28 1.61
CA ASP A 160 -2.74 -1.42 2.78
C ASP A 160 -4.12 -0.77 3.02
N TYR A 161 -4.44 -0.53 4.29
CA TYR A 161 -5.67 0.18 4.69
C TYR A 161 -6.96 -0.40 4.07
N SER A 162 -7.07 -1.73 4.07
CA SER A 162 -8.15 -2.46 3.39
C SER A 162 -9.52 -2.34 4.04
N TYR A 163 -9.66 -1.64 5.18
CA TYR A 163 -10.87 -1.65 6.01
C TYR A 163 -11.76 -0.41 5.85
N ASN A 164 -11.23 0.73 5.42
CA ASN A 164 -12.03 1.94 5.17
C ASN A 164 -11.88 2.36 3.70
N ARG A 165 -11.90 3.66 3.38
CA ARG A 165 -11.61 4.13 2.00
C ARG A 165 -10.10 3.99 1.73
N PRO A 166 -9.65 2.99 0.94
CA PRO A 166 -8.23 2.80 0.67
C PRO A 166 -7.65 4.02 -0.05
N PRO A 167 -6.36 4.30 0.14
CA PRO A 167 -5.67 5.22 -0.75
C PRO A 167 -5.56 4.61 -2.15
N ARG A 168 -5.44 5.45 -3.18
CA ARG A 168 -5.16 4.96 -4.54
C ARG A 168 -3.72 4.47 -4.63
N TYR A 169 -2.79 5.20 -4.00
CA TYR A 169 -1.39 4.82 -3.90
C TYR A 169 -0.90 4.87 -2.47
N PHE A 170 0.09 4.04 -2.15
CA PHE A 170 0.91 4.24 -0.96
C PHE A 170 2.39 4.18 -1.34
N GLY A 171 3.21 4.81 -0.50
CA GLY A 171 4.65 4.79 -0.63
C GLY A 171 5.33 4.29 0.64
N LEU A 172 6.56 3.79 0.50
CA LEU A 172 7.44 3.44 1.61
C LEU A 172 8.87 3.90 1.29
N GLN A 173 9.35 4.94 1.98
CA GLN A 173 10.73 5.41 1.89
C GLN A 173 11.62 4.64 2.86
N THR A 174 12.75 4.12 2.38
CA THR A 174 13.70 3.38 3.21
C THR A 174 14.79 4.31 3.75
N LEU A 175 14.78 4.54 5.06
CA LEU A 175 15.85 5.29 5.74
C LEU A 175 16.97 4.35 6.19
N ARG A 176 16.60 3.21 6.80
CA ARG A 176 17.52 2.17 7.28
C ARG A 176 16.93 0.80 7.06
N THR A 177 17.80 -0.18 6.78
CA THR A 177 17.45 -1.58 6.59
C THR A 177 17.61 -2.36 7.89
N ALA A 178 16.94 -3.51 7.98
CA ALA A 178 17.19 -4.49 9.03
C ALA A 178 18.61 -5.07 8.92
N LYS A 179 19.06 -5.75 9.98
CA LYS A 179 20.34 -6.48 10.00
C LYS A 179 20.34 -7.64 9.01
N CYS A 180 19.25 -8.40 8.95
CA CYS A 180 19.02 -9.43 7.94
C CYS A 180 17.53 -9.65 7.68
N GLY A 181 17.18 -10.25 6.53
CA GLY A 181 15.79 -10.48 6.13
C GLY A 181 15.07 -9.21 5.65
N GLY A 182 13.74 -9.17 5.81
CA GLY A 182 12.93 -7.99 5.50
C GLY A 182 12.75 -7.74 4.00
N ARG A 183 12.82 -8.80 3.20
CA ARG A 183 12.64 -8.76 1.75
C ARG A 183 11.20 -8.35 1.46
N SER A 184 11.03 -7.37 0.58
CA SER A 184 9.72 -6.92 0.11
C SER A 184 9.28 -7.76 -1.08
N GLY A 185 7.98 -7.95 -1.24
CA GLY A 185 7.43 -8.62 -2.42
C GLY A 185 6.21 -7.88 -2.97
N ALA A 186 5.96 -8.08 -4.26
CA ALA A 186 4.83 -7.54 -4.99
C ALA A 186 4.15 -8.66 -5.78
N VAL A 187 2.82 -8.62 -5.87
CA VAL A 187 2.01 -9.51 -6.70
C VAL A 187 0.89 -8.71 -7.37
N SER A 188 0.59 -9.04 -8.63
CA SER A 188 -0.56 -8.45 -9.32
C SER A 188 -1.87 -9.10 -8.86
N LEU A 189 -2.76 -8.28 -8.30
CA LEU A 189 -4.11 -8.71 -7.96
C LEU A 189 -4.97 -8.93 -9.21
N MET A 190 -4.57 -8.37 -10.35
CA MET A 190 -5.23 -8.56 -11.64
C MET A 190 -4.89 -9.93 -12.23
N THR A 191 -3.63 -10.35 -12.15
CA THR A 191 -3.25 -11.71 -12.53
C THR A 191 -3.85 -12.73 -11.57
N ALA A 192 -3.85 -12.44 -10.27
CA ALA A 192 -4.51 -13.30 -9.28
C ALA A 192 -6.02 -13.44 -9.55
N HIS A 193 -6.69 -12.37 -10.02
CA HIS A 193 -8.08 -12.43 -10.48
C HIS A 193 -8.24 -13.40 -11.67
N ASN A 194 -7.37 -13.31 -12.68
CA ASN A 194 -7.39 -14.23 -13.83
C ASN A 194 -7.18 -15.69 -13.40
N GLU A 195 -6.24 -15.95 -12.48
CA GLU A 195 -6.00 -17.29 -11.94
C GLU A 195 -7.20 -17.82 -11.14
N MET A 196 -7.84 -16.97 -10.33
CA MET A 196 -9.10 -17.31 -9.64
C MET A 196 -10.20 -17.62 -10.65
N ARG A 197 -10.34 -16.83 -11.73
CA ARG A 197 -11.33 -17.08 -12.80
C ARG A 197 -11.09 -18.44 -13.47
N SER A 198 -9.83 -18.76 -13.74
CA SER A 198 -9.47 -20.00 -14.43
C SER A 198 -9.62 -21.25 -13.56
N ARG A 199 -9.20 -21.18 -12.29
CA ARG A 199 -9.04 -22.35 -11.41
C ARG A 199 -10.19 -22.51 -10.42
N PHE A 200 -10.81 -21.40 -10.01
CA PHE A 200 -11.79 -21.36 -8.94
C PHE A 200 -12.95 -20.39 -9.24
N PRO A 201 -13.66 -20.51 -10.38
CA PRO A 201 -14.65 -19.52 -10.82
C PRO A 201 -15.79 -19.29 -9.82
N ASN A 202 -16.19 -20.32 -9.05
CA ASN A 202 -17.20 -20.16 -8.00
C ASN A 202 -16.65 -19.38 -6.79
N LEU A 203 -15.44 -19.69 -6.34
CA LEU A 203 -14.78 -18.95 -5.26
C LEU A 203 -14.50 -17.49 -5.66
N LEU A 204 -14.24 -17.22 -6.95
CA LEU A 204 -14.11 -15.86 -7.44
C LEU A 204 -15.42 -15.07 -7.24
N LYS A 205 -16.59 -15.65 -7.56
CA LYS A 205 -17.89 -15.00 -7.31
C LYS A 205 -18.05 -14.61 -5.84
N ARG A 206 -17.60 -15.48 -4.93
CA ARG A 206 -17.62 -15.19 -3.48
C ARG A 206 -16.74 -14.00 -3.11
N LEU A 207 -15.61 -13.77 -3.80
CA LEU A 207 -14.75 -12.61 -3.57
C LEU A 207 -15.35 -11.27 -4.01
N TYR A 208 -16.37 -11.28 -4.88
CA TYR A 208 -17.16 -10.10 -5.23
C TYR A 208 -18.32 -9.83 -4.26
N GLN A 209 -18.55 -10.72 -3.30
CA GLN A 209 -19.50 -10.49 -2.22
C GLN A 209 -18.80 -9.93 -0.97
N PRO A 210 -19.48 -9.11 -0.16
CA PRO A 210 -18.88 -8.52 1.01
C PRO A 210 -18.33 -9.51 2.06
N PHE A 211 -17.28 -9.08 2.76
CA PHE A 211 -16.71 -9.71 3.95
C PHE A 211 -16.77 -8.71 5.11
N TRP A 212 -16.72 -9.16 6.36
CA TRP A 212 -16.50 -8.28 7.51
C TRP A 212 -15.01 -8.01 7.68
N ILE A 213 -14.62 -6.74 7.86
CA ILE A 213 -13.22 -6.33 7.98
C ILE A 213 -13.03 -5.47 9.22
N ASN A 214 -12.06 -5.82 10.06
CA ASN A 214 -11.74 -5.05 11.26
C ASN A 214 -11.19 -3.66 10.91
N ARG A 215 -11.78 -2.61 11.50
CA ARG A 215 -11.33 -1.22 11.35
C ARG A 215 -10.27 -0.80 12.39
N TYR A 216 -9.85 -1.71 13.27
CA TYR A 216 -8.82 -1.49 14.31
C TYR A 216 -9.06 -0.28 15.22
N SER A 217 -10.32 0.01 15.53
CA SER A 217 -10.73 1.21 16.28
C SER A 217 -10.40 2.54 15.58
N GLU A 218 -10.09 2.49 14.28
CA GLU A 218 -9.83 3.65 13.45
C GLU A 218 -11.16 4.13 12.84
N HIS A 219 -12.06 4.57 13.70
CA HIS A 219 -13.41 5.03 13.37
C HIS A 219 -13.93 6.02 14.42
N ALA A 220 -14.92 6.84 14.05
CA ALA A 220 -15.50 7.78 15.00
C ALA A 220 -16.29 7.06 16.12
N PRO A 221 -16.47 7.71 17.29
CA PRO A 221 -17.35 7.20 18.33
C PRO A 221 -18.76 6.93 17.80
N GLY A 222 -19.29 5.74 18.08
CA GLY A 222 -20.64 5.33 17.64
C GLY A 222 -20.71 4.71 16.23
N GLU A 223 -19.62 4.72 15.46
CA GLU A 223 -19.57 4.00 14.19
C GLU A 223 -19.31 2.49 14.35
N PRO A 224 -19.72 1.65 13.38
CA PRO A 224 -19.46 0.21 13.43
C PRO A 224 -17.96 -0.12 13.52
N PRO A 225 -17.55 -1.07 14.37
CA PRO A 225 -16.13 -1.42 14.56
C PRO A 225 -15.54 -2.27 13.41
N ALA A 226 -16.41 -2.78 12.52
CA ALA A 226 -16.04 -3.50 11.32
C ALA A 226 -16.77 -2.91 10.11
N SER A 227 -16.08 -2.88 8.97
CA SER A 227 -16.68 -2.53 7.69
C SER A 227 -17.15 -3.78 6.94
N PHE A 228 -17.94 -3.59 5.89
CA PHE A 228 -18.53 -4.67 5.11
C PHE A 228 -18.46 -4.37 3.62
N HIS A 229 -17.47 -4.94 2.93
CA HIS A 229 -17.23 -4.70 1.50
C HIS A 229 -16.53 -5.90 0.84
N PRO A 230 -16.58 -6.06 -0.50
CA PRO A 230 -15.99 -7.20 -1.18
C PRO A 230 -14.46 -7.12 -1.25
N VAL A 231 -13.84 -8.22 -1.69
CA VAL A 231 -12.40 -8.29 -1.98
C VAL A 231 -12.12 -7.74 -3.37
N TYR A 232 -12.92 -8.10 -4.38
CA TYR A 232 -12.87 -7.52 -5.73
C TYR A 232 -14.11 -6.67 -5.98
N GLU A 233 -13.91 -5.52 -6.61
CA GLU A 233 -14.98 -4.60 -7.01
C GLU A 233 -14.72 -4.09 -8.43
N TYR A 234 -15.76 -4.07 -9.26
CA TYR A 234 -15.72 -3.54 -10.61
C TYR A 234 -16.87 -2.57 -10.82
N ASP A 235 -16.54 -1.29 -11.03
CA ASP A 235 -17.54 -0.23 -11.24
C ASP A 235 -18.04 -0.14 -12.69
N GLY A 236 -17.45 -0.91 -13.61
CA GLY A 236 -17.70 -0.83 -15.05
C GLY A 236 -16.60 -0.18 -15.86
N ASN A 237 -15.60 0.36 -15.19
CA ASN A 237 -14.43 0.99 -15.78
C ASN A 237 -13.14 0.42 -15.18
N GLU A 238 -13.04 0.30 -13.85
CA GLU A 238 -11.84 -0.15 -13.16
C GLU A 238 -12.13 -1.35 -12.25
N LEU A 239 -11.35 -2.43 -12.41
CA LEU A 239 -11.31 -3.55 -11.47
C LEU A 239 -10.28 -3.24 -10.39
N LEU A 240 -10.71 -3.21 -9.13
CA LEU A 240 -9.86 -3.01 -7.97
C LEU A 240 -10.03 -4.17 -6.99
N ALA A 241 -8.98 -4.41 -6.19
CA ALA A 241 -9.04 -5.31 -5.07
C ALA A 241 -8.59 -4.66 -3.75
N ARG A 242 -9.18 -5.13 -2.65
CA ARG A 242 -8.79 -4.84 -1.28
C ARG A 242 -8.72 -6.15 -0.53
N PHE A 243 -7.51 -6.56 -0.16
CA PHE A 243 -7.32 -7.87 0.43
C PHE A 243 -6.34 -7.80 1.59
N ASN A 244 -6.82 -8.14 2.78
CA ASN A 244 -5.98 -8.40 3.93
C ASN A 244 -6.65 -9.52 4.75
N PRO A 245 -6.17 -10.77 4.65
CA PRO A 245 -6.85 -11.91 5.26
C PRO A 245 -6.93 -11.79 6.78
N ARG A 246 -5.91 -11.22 7.42
CA ARG A 246 -5.89 -10.97 8.86
C ARG A 246 -7.01 -10.03 9.29
N ASN A 247 -7.23 -8.95 8.53
CA ASN A 247 -8.28 -7.98 8.82
C ASN A 247 -9.67 -8.59 8.62
N ILE A 248 -9.83 -9.47 7.62
CA ILE A 248 -11.09 -10.18 7.37
C ILE A 248 -11.42 -11.10 8.53
N TYR A 249 -10.50 -12.01 8.92
CA TYR A 249 -10.74 -12.91 10.05
C TYR A 249 -11.02 -12.16 11.36
N ALA A 250 -10.27 -11.08 11.62
CA ALA A 250 -10.53 -10.24 12.79
C ALA A 250 -11.89 -9.52 12.70
N GLY A 251 -12.32 -9.12 11.50
CA GLY A 251 -13.61 -8.46 11.26
C GLY A 251 -14.79 -9.36 11.61
N TYR A 252 -14.75 -10.62 11.18
CA TYR A 252 -15.79 -11.61 11.55
C TYR A 252 -15.87 -11.84 13.06
N ASN A 253 -14.72 -11.93 13.74
CA ASN A 253 -14.67 -12.07 15.20
C ASN A 253 -15.32 -10.86 15.92
N ILE A 254 -14.97 -9.64 15.50
CA ILE A 254 -15.52 -8.40 16.09
C ILE A 254 -17.02 -8.24 15.78
N ALA A 255 -17.46 -8.65 14.59
CA ALA A 255 -18.86 -8.63 14.21
C ALA A 255 -19.71 -9.72 14.89
N GLY A 256 -19.08 -10.66 15.62
CA GLY A 256 -19.77 -11.82 16.18
C GLY A 256 -20.39 -12.72 15.11
N LYS A 257 -19.79 -12.76 13.92
CA LYS A 257 -20.26 -13.53 12.76
C LYS A 257 -19.31 -14.67 12.45
N LYS A 258 -19.83 -15.74 11.86
CA LYS A 258 -19.01 -16.82 11.29
C LYS A 258 -18.76 -16.54 9.82
N LEU A 259 -17.51 -16.70 9.38
CA LEU A 259 -17.18 -16.73 7.97
C LEU A 259 -17.73 -18.03 7.37
N ASP A 260 -18.42 -17.91 6.24
CA ASP A 260 -18.94 -19.05 5.51
C ASP A 260 -17.81 -19.89 4.89
N ALA A 261 -18.07 -21.18 4.66
CA ALA A 261 -17.07 -22.12 4.15
C ALA A 261 -16.55 -21.71 2.77
N GLU A 262 -17.42 -21.21 1.89
CA GLU A 262 -17.03 -20.72 0.57
C GLU A 262 -16.10 -19.51 0.67
N GLY A 263 -16.38 -18.57 1.57
CA GLY A 263 -15.54 -17.42 1.86
C GLY A 263 -14.18 -17.80 2.43
N GLN A 264 -14.12 -18.81 3.31
CA GLN A 264 -12.86 -19.33 3.84
C GLN A 264 -12.00 -19.97 2.74
N GLU A 265 -12.59 -20.81 1.91
CA GLU A 265 -11.88 -21.42 0.76
C GLU A 265 -11.48 -20.38 -0.28
N ALA A 266 -12.28 -19.34 -0.52
CA ALA A 266 -11.95 -18.27 -1.44
C ALA A 266 -10.73 -17.44 -0.99
N ILE A 267 -10.67 -17.09 0.31
CA ILE A 267 -9.51 -16.39 0.89
C ILE A 267 -8.26 -17.28 0.82
N LYS A 268 -8.41 -18.58 1.10
CA LYS A 268 -7.31 -19.55 1.04
C LYS A 268 -6.79 -19.71 -0.39
N ALA A 269 -7.68 -19.90 -1.37
CA ALA A 269 -7.33 -20.04 -2.78
C ALA A 269 -6.59 -18.81 -3.31
N LEU A 270 -7.09 -17.60 -3.02
CA LEU A 270 -6.44 -16.36 -3.43
C LEU A 270 -5.05 -16.20 -2.80
N ASN A 271 -4.90 -16.49 -1.50
CA ASN A 271 -3.60 -16.49 -0.82
C ASN A 271 -2.64 -17.50 -1.46
N SER A 272 -3.10 -18.73 -1.72
CA SER A 272 -2.28 -19.77 -2.32
C SER A 272 -1.78 -19.37 -3.71
N ILE A 273 -2.65 -18.81 -4.56
CA ILE A 273 -2.26 -18.28 -5.87
C ILE A 273 -1.18 -17.20 -5.71
N MET A 274 -1.40 -16.20 -4.85
CA MET A 274 -0.44 -15.12 -4.68
C MET A 274 0.90 -15.59 -4.11
N ALA A 275 0.95 -16.71 -3.39
CA ALA A 275 2.17 -17.28 -2.82
C ALA A 275 3.01 -18.08 -3.83
N GLU A 276 2.43 -18.50 -4.97
CA GLU A 276 3.16 -19.23 -6.02
C GLU A 276 4.33 -18.40 -6.54
N THR A 277 5.53 -19.00 -6.64
CA THR A 277 6.76 -18.30 -7.05
C THR A 277 6.69 -17.70 -8.46
N SER A 278 5.79 -18.21 -9.29
CA SER A 278 5.49 -17.69 -10.63
C SER A 278 4.65 -16.40 -10.60
N MET A 279 4.02 -16.05 -9.47
CA MET A 279 3.06 -14.95 -9.38
C MET A 279 3.65 -13.65 -8.83
N HIS A 280 4.73 -13.73 -8.05
CA HIS A 280 5.30 -12.58 -7.36
C HIS A 280 6.76 -12.34 -7.67
N VAL A 281 7.18 -11.10 -7.48
CA VAL A 281 8.60 -10.72 -7.48
C VAL A 281 9.00 -10.28 -6.09
N ASN A 282 10.22 -10.62 -5.69
CA ASN A 282 10.80 -10.24 -4.42
C ASN A 282 12.04 -9.37 -4.63
N PHE A 283 12.23 -8.38 -3.78
CA PHE A 283 13.35 -7.46 -3.85
C PHE A 283 13.73 -6.93 -2.46
N TYR A 284 14.99 -6.55 -2.33
CA TYR A 284 15.45 -5.79 -1.17
C TYR A 284 15.36 -4.30 -1.47
N LEU A 285 14.93 -3.54 -0.48
CA LEU A 285 15.00 -2.08 -0.51
C LEU A 285 16.24 -1.64 0.24
N ALA A 286 17.08 -0.86 -0.43
CA ALA A 286 18.25 -0.22 0.16
C ALA A 286 17.89 1.16 0.72
N ALA A 287 18.68 1.63 1.67
CA ALA A 287 18.57 2.99 2.19
C ALA A 287 18.66 4.02 1.04
N GLY A 288 17.70 4.94 0.99
CA GLY A 288 17.51 5.91 -0.08
C GLY A 288 16.60 5.47 -1.22
N GLN A 289 16.16 4.21 -1.25
CA GLN A 289 15.12 3.77 -2.17
C GLN A 289 13.73 4.03 -1.60
N THR A 290 12.80 4.36 -2.49
CA THR A 290 11.39 4.52 -2.18
C THR A 290 10.58 3.62 -3.08
N VAL A 291 9.67 2.82 -2.52
CA VAL A 291 8.71 2.05 -3.32
C VAL A 291 7.35 2.70 -3.26
N TYR A 292 6.65 2.77 -4.39
CA TYR A 292 5.24 3.14 -4.48
C TYR A 292 4.44 2.01 -5.10
N PHE A 293 3.19 1.87 -4.66
CA PHE A 293 2.26 0.88 -5.16
C PHE A 293 0.94 1.55 -5.53
N HIS A 294 0.30 1.07 -6.59
CA HIS A 294 -1.13 1.24 -6.82
C HIS A 294 -1.87 0.24 -5.93
N ASN A 295 -2.39 0.71 -4.80
CA ASN A 295 -2.86 -0.13 -3.69
C ASN A 295 -3.99 -1.09 -4.08
N GLY A 296 -4.88 -0.65 -4.98
CA GLY A 296 -5.99 -1.48 -5.45
C GLY A 296 -5.65 -2.49 -6.55
N ARG A 297 -4.40 -2.51 -7.04
CA ARG A 297 -3.97 -3.36 -8.16
C ARG A 297 -2.82 -4.31 -7.81
N CYS A 298 -2.03 -3.96 -6.80
CA CYS A 298 -0.96 -4.80 -6.29
C CYS A 298 -1.16 -5.08 -4.80
N ALA A 299 -0.97 -6.34 -4.42
CA ALA A 299 -0.71 -6.68 -3.03
C ALA A 299 0.81 -6.74 -2.81
N HIS A 300 1.22 -6.51 -1.57
CA HIS A 300 2.61 -6.50 -1.17
C HIS A 300 2.82 -7.35 0.08
N CYS A 301 4.03 -7.83 0.26
CA CYS A 301 4.41 -8.65 1.41
C CYS A 301 5.78 -8.20 1.95
N ARG A 302 6.12 -8.73 3.13
CA ARG A 302 7.45 -8.58 3.70
C ARG A 302 7.80 -9.84 4.48
N THR A 303 8.95 -10.44 4.18
CA THR A 303 9.44 -11.58 4.97
C THR A 303 9.75 -11.14 6.41
N SER A 304 9.90 -12.10 7.32
CA SER A 304 10.48 -11.82 8.64
C SER A 304 11.87 -11.19 8.52
N TYR A 305 12.29 -10.49 9.57
CA TYR A 305 13.61 -9.87 9.67
C TYR A 305 14.11 -9.83 11.10
N GLU A 306 15.43 -9.71 11.24
CA GLU A 306 16.12 -9.45 12.51
C GLU A 306 16.66 -8.02 12.47
N ASP A 307 16.39 -7.27 13.53
CA ASP A 307 16.92 -5.92 13.71
C ASP A 307 18.23 -5.92 14.49
N TYR A 308 18.94 -4.80 14.46
CA TYR A 308 20.09 -4.58 15.33
C TYR A 308 19.64 -4.39 16.79
N ASP A 309 20.51 -4.77 17.72
CA ASP A 309 20.28 -4.54 19.15
C ASP A 309 20.15 -3.05 19.44
N ASP A 310 21.05 -2.24 18.87
CA ASP A 310 21.04 -0.78 18.91
C ASP A 310 19.78 -0.22 18.18
N PRO A 311 18.86 0.45 18.91
CA PRO A 311 17.67 1.07 18.36
C PRO A 311 17.94 2.05 17.20
N GLU A 312 19.06 2.75 17.21
CA GLU A 312 19.40 3.74 16.18
C GLU A 312 19.81 3.10 14.85
N LEU A 313 20.23 1.83 14.88
CA LEU A 313 20.58 1.05 13.69
C LEU A 313 19.40 0.25 13.13
N ARG A 314 18.29 0.17 13.86
CA ARG A 314 17.11 -0.62 13.44
C ARG A 314 16.50 -0.11 12.15
N ARG A 315 15.85 -1.05 11.46
CA ARG A 315 15.06 -0.81 10.25
C ARG A 315 14.08 0.32 10.48
N HIS A 316 14.12 1.29 9.58
CA HIS A 316 13.27 2.47 9.66
C HIS A 316 12.81 2.84 8.27
N MET A 317 11.50 2.80 8.07
CA MET A 317 10.87 3.27 6.85
C MET A 317 9.77 4.26 7.17
N ILE A 318 9.41 5.12 6.21
CA ILE A 318 8.31 6.07 6.36
C ILE A 318 7.26 5.75 5.31
N ARG A 319 6.02 5.51 5.75
CA ARG A 319 4.88 5.26 4.88
C ARG A 319 4.08 6.54 4.65
N ILE A 320 3.53 6.68 3.44
CA ILE A 320 2.58 7.73 3.07
C ILE A 320 1.41 7.13 2.28
N PHE A 321 0.20 7.67 2.47
CA PHE A 321 -1.00 7.35 1.68
C PHE A 321 -1.39 8.52 0.78
N LEU A 322 -1.79 8.21 -0.46
CA LEU A 322 -2.02 9.20 -1.51
C LEU A 322 -3.33 8.95 -2.26
N ARG A 323 -4.12 10.00 -2.47
CA ARG A 323 -5.30 10.02 -3.36
C ARG A 323 -5.71 11.44 -3.73
N ASP A 324 -6.17 11.62 -4.96
CA ASP A 324 -6.63 12.92 -5.48
C ASP A 324 -8.13 13.19 -5.26
N ASP A 325 -8.86 12.23 -4.70
CA ASP A 325 -10.29 12.34 -4.40
C ASP A 325 -10.59 12.41 -2.89
N GLY A 326 -11.82 12.83 -2.57
CA GLY A 326 -12.32 12.94 -1.20
C GLY A 326 -11.60 13.99 -0.36
N ALA A 327 -11.71 13.88 0.97
CA ALA A 327 -11.02 14.73 1.92
C ALA A 327 -9.60 14.23 2.23
N ARG A 328 -8.73 15.16 2.66
CA ARG A 328 -7.39 14.84 3.20
C ARG A 328 -7.43 14.23 4.60
N THR A 329 -8.48 14.54 5.35
CA THR A 329 -8.74 14.00 6.68
C THR A 329 -8.86 12.49 6.64
N TYR A 330 -8.79 11.90 7.83
CA TYR A 330 -9.09 10.50 8.00
C TYR A 330 -10.48 10.20 7.41
N ASN A 331 -10.54 9.21 6.52
CA ASN A 331 -11.77 8.83 5.82
C ASN A 331 -12.06 7.38 6.18
N GLY A 332 -12.48 7.27 7.44
CA GLY A 332 -12.90 6.05 8.10
C GLY A 332 -14.26 5.59 7.62
#